data_AF-A0A9E3HUH3-F1
#
_entry.id   AF-A0A9E3HUH3-F1
#
_cell.length_a   1.000
_cell.length_b   1.000
_cell.length_c   1.000
_cell.angle_alpha   90.00
_cell.angle_beta   90.00
_cell.angle_gamma   90.00
#
_symmetry.space_group_name_H-M   'P 1'
#
loop_
_entity.id
_entity.type
_entity.pdbx_description
1 polymer ?
#
loop_
_entity_poly.entity_id
_entity_poly.type
_entity_poly.pdbx_seq_one_letter_code
_entity_poly.pdbx_strand_id
1 'polypeptide(L)'
;MEKIMLWEPDQDLRNALALYINNLGYKTVALGRATNFREAVELEQPLVCLLPVDLDKGTKVAFGHLDRKFDVKGVMSVILPEFVSDDSGELGPSGVVIDRISKPFGIRELADCLDKAMERKHKLVSSPFPWEQSLEVRALRNTGELKEALKLRYEVYREVGFLESSEHGLDLDPYDFKSTIFGAFITNGEQSELAGTIRIIQDTGFGLHRRQVAEVMAGNGIDPDAVEASVMSGSLPALQTFRLKQSDCRRLYTGFATDTSRSSVRVSTGVHELSRLVIGRRHRLNSAGMERRLYELVIAHCCAAAPKKNWFVIAVHPAKTRKYLRFGFQNISQLGIQAYIGIDQPAALMVWDLQRYLQLPNPFTTELDENIVEYNYRDSLVSAFPDRRVAIVE
;
A
#
# COMPACT_ATOMS: atom_id res chain seq x y z
N MET A 1 -34.10 4.21 4.60
CA MET A 1 -33.58 3.67 5.88
C MET A 1 -32.29 2.93 5.56
N GLU A 2 -31.22 3.30 6.25
CA GLU A 2 -29.91 2.67 6.09
C GLU A 2 -29.94 1.21 6.55
N LYS A 3 -29.24 0.32 5.85
CA LYS A 3 -29.31 -1.12 6.12
C LYS A 3 -28.00 -1.64 6.72
N ILE A 4 -28.08 -2.50 7.72
CA ILE A 4 -26.94 -3.28 8.22
C ILE A 4 -27.22 -4.75 7.91
N MET A 5 -26.26 -5.40 7.25
CA MET A 5 -26.37 -6.82 6.96
C MET A 5 -25.72 -7.62 8.09
N LEU A 6 -26.44 -8.62 8.58
CA LEU A 6 -26.00 -9.48 9.66
C LEU A 6 -26.09 -10.94 9.23
N TRP A 7 -24.98 -11.65 9.40
CA TRP A 7 -25.00 -13.10 9.40
C TRP A 7 -24.43 -13.60 10.74
N GLU A 8 -25.20 -14.46 11.40
CA GLU A 8 -24.83 -15.10 12.66
C GLU A 8 -25.44 -16.51 12.67
N PRO A 9 -24.64 -17.58 12.85
CA PRO A 9 -25.15 -18.96 12.83
C PRO A 9 -26.09 -19.24 14.01
N ASP A 10 -25.83 -18.67 15.18
CA ASP A 10 -26.70 -18.77 16.34
C ASP A 10 -27.99 -17.94 16.12
N GLN A 11 -29.13 -18.63 16.05
CA GLN A 11 -30.41 -18.00 15.73
C GLN A 11 -30.89 -17.02 16.81
N ASP A 12 -30.67 -17.33 18.08
CA ASP A 12 -31.13 -16.51 19.19
C ASP A 12 -30.28 -15.23 19.27
N LEU A 13 -28.96 -15.38 19.13
CA LEU A 13 -28.05 -14.25 19.04
C LEU A 13 -28.34 -13.39 17.82
N ARG A 14 -28.57 -13.99 16.64
CA ARG A 14 -28.94 -13.26 15.41
C ARG A 14 -30.19 -12.41 15.61
N ASN A 15 -31.23 -12.97 16.24
CA ASN A 15 -32.48 -12.27 16.49
C ASN A 15 -32.29 -11.12 17.50
N ALA A 16 -31.52 -11.36 18.57
CA ALA A 16 -31.20 -10.34 19.56
C ALA A 16 -30.41 -9.17 18.95
N LEU A 17 -29.39 -9.47 18.14
CA LEU A 17 -28.60 -8.48 17.40
C LEU A 17 -29.48 -7.69 16.42
N ALA A 18 -30.32 -8.37 15.64
CA ALA A 18 -31.21 -7.72 14.69
C ALA A 18 -32.21 -6.77 15.35
N LEU A 19 -32.82 -7.19 16.47
CA LEU A 19 -33.71 -6.34 17.25
C LEU A 19 -32.97 -5.09 17.76
N TYR A 20 -31.74 -5.27 18.25
CA TYR A 20 -30.95 -4.18 18.78
C TYR A 20 -30.53 -3.18 17.68
N ILE A 21 -30.02 -3.67 16.56
CA ILE A 21 -29.64 -2.84 15.40
C ILE A 21 -30.86 -2.06 14.89
N ASN A 22 -32.05 -2.66 14.89
CA ASN A 22 -33.28 -1.96 14.56
C ASN A 22 -33.62 -0.84 15.56
N ASN A 23 -33.38 -1.06 16.86
CA ASN A 23 -33.58 -0.03 17.89
C ASN A 23 -32.56 1.12 17.80
N LEU A 24 -31.39 0.90 17.17
CA LEU A 24 -30.43 1.94 16.83
C LEU A 24 -30.87 2.78 15.60
N GLY A 25 -31.97 2.43 14.94
CA GLY A 25 -32.50 3.16 13.78
C GLY A 25 -32.09 2.61 12.42
N TYR A 26 -31.36 1.48 12.37
CA TYR A 26 -30.97 0.82 11.13
C TYR A 26 -31.95 -0.26 10.71
N LYS A 27 -32.06 -0.55 9.41
CA LYS A 27 -32.75 -1.74 8.92
C LYS A 27 -31.82 -2.94 8.98
N THR A 28 -32.11 -3.93 9.81
CA THR A 28 -31.34 -5.18 9.77
C THR A 28 -31.77 -6.06 8.60
N VAL A 29 -30.81 -6.52 7.81
CA VAL A 29 -30.97 -7.64 6.87
C VAL A 29 -30.28 -8.85 7.47
N ALA A 30 -31.03 -9.68 8.18
CA ALA A 30 -30.53 -10.88 8.83
C ALA A 30 -30.69 -12.10 7.92
N LEU A 31 -29.59 -12.74 7.53
CA LEU A 31 -29.63 -13.90 6.64
C LEU A 31 -29.69 -15.21 7.44
N GLY A 32 -30.62 -16.09 7.06
CA GLY A 32 -30.75 -17.43 7.66
C GLY A 32 -29.75 -18.45 7.13
N ARG A 33 -29.11 -18.19 5.98
CA ARG A 33 -28.12 -19.06 5.34
C ARG A 33 -26.98 -18.23 4.76
N ALA A 34 -25.76 -18.75 4.87
CA ALA A 34 -24.55 -18.11 4.36
C ALA A 34 -24.47 -18.11 2.82
N THR A 35 -25.02 -19.12 2.16
CA THR A 35 -24.88 -19.35 0.69
C THR A 35 -25.44 -18.24 -0.19
N ASN A 36 -26.27 -17.35 0.36
CA ASN A 36 -26.90 -16.25 -0.38
C ASN A 36 -26.28 -14.90 0.00
N PHE A 37 -25.16 -14.89 0.74
CA PHE A 37 -24.58 -13.67 1.28
C PHE A 37 -24.18 -12.69 0.19
N ARG A 38 -23.48 -13.17 -0.85
CA ARG A 38 -23.08 -12.35 -2.00
C ARG A 38 -24.28 -11.66 -2.66
N GLU A 39 -25.28 -12.43 -3.07
CA GLU A 39 -26.49 -11.92 -3.74
C GLU A 39 -27.23 -10.92 -2.85
N ALA A 40 -27.30 -11.19 -1.54
CA ALA A 40 -27.93 -10.30 -0.58
C ALA A 40 -27.16 -8.98 -0.43
N VAL A 41 -25.82 -8.99 -0.40
CA VAL A 41 -25.02 -7.75 -0.38
C VAL A 41 -25.29 -6.92 -1.62
N GLU A 42 -25.30 -7.56 -2.80
CA GLU A 42 -25.54 -6.90 -4.07
C GLU A 42 -26.95 -6.29 -4.16
N LEU A 43 -27.98 -7.04 -3.75
CA LEU A 43 -29.37 -6.60 -3.78
C LEU A 43 -29.67 -5.51 -2.74
N GLU A 44 -29.18 -5.70 -1.52
CA GLU A 44 -29.59 -4.84 -0.40
C GLU A 44 -28.71 -3.61 -0.27
N GLN A 45 -27.48 -3.65 -0.80
CA GLN A 45 -26.46 -2.59 -0.69
C GLN A 45 -26.30 -2.09 0.76
N PRO A 46 -25.97 -2.96 1.72
CA PRO A 46 -25.87 -2.59 3.12
C PRO A 46 -24.77 -1.54 3.35
N LEU A 47 -24.91 -0.77 4.43
CA LEU A 47 -23.86 0.16 4.84
C LEU A 47 -22.62 -0.56 5.35
N VAL A 48 -22.85 -1.63 6.13
CA VAL A 48 -21.86 -2.44 6.83
C VAL A 48 -22.39 -3.88 6.90
N CYS A 49 -21.48 -4.84 6.83
CA CYS A 49 -21.72 -6.25 7.02
C CYS A 49 -21.08 -6.73 8.33
N LEU A 50 -21.85 -7.43 9.15
CA LEU A 50 -21.39 -8.09 10.38
C LEU A 50 -21.30 -9.60 10.14
N LEU A 51 -20.08 -10.15 10.17
CA LEU A 51 -19.83 -11.57 9.86
C LEU A 51 -18.99 -12.24 10.95
N PRO A 52 -19.29 -13.48 11.38
CA PRO A 52 -18.55 -14.20 12.39
C PRO A 52 -17.36 -14.92 11.75
N VAL A 53 -16.46 -14.11 11.19
CA VAL A 53 -15.20 -14.52 10.60
C VAL A 53 -14.06 -13.82 11.33
N ASP A 54 -12.95 -14.53 11.50
CA ASP A 54 -11.72 -13.98 12.07
C ASP A 54 -10.83 -13.51 10.91
N LEU A 55 -10.96 -12.24 10.56
CA LEU A 55 -10.16 -11.60 9.53
C LEU A 55 -9.48 -10.39 10.14
N ASP A 56 -8.21 -10.18 9.81
CA ASP A 56 -7.46 -9.02 10.28
C ASP A 56 -8.04 -7.72 9.72
N LYS A 57 -7.95 -6.65 10.51
CA LYS A 57 -8.32 -5.31 10.06
C LYS A 57 -7.52 -4.93 8.82
N GLY A 58 -8.20 -4.31 7.86
CA GLY A 58 -7.67 -3.98 6.55
C GLY A 58 -7.77 -5.11 5.53
N THR A 59 -8.13 -6.35 5.90
CA THR A 59 -8.25 -7.44 4.92
C THR A 59 -9.30 -7.14 3.85
N LYS A 60 -8.92 -7.23 2.56
CA LYS A 60 -9.86 -7.25 1.43
C LYS A 60 -10.61 -8.58 1.39
N VAL A 61 -11.92 -8.50 1.20
CA VAL A 61 -12.82 -9.64 1.25
C VAL A 61 -13.67 -9.66 -0.02
N ALA A 62 -13.56 -10.73 -0.80
CA ALA A 62 -14.52 -11.00 -1.86
C ALA A 62 -15.66 -11.82 -1.25
N PHE A 63 -16.89 -11.29 -1.23
CA PHE A 63 -17.99 -11.95 -0.55
C PHE A 63 -18.33 -13.32 -1.17
N GLY A 64 -18.10 -13.50 -2.47
CA GLY A 64 -18.27 -14.80 -3.15
C GLY A 64 -17.27 -15.89 -2.73
N HIS A 65 -16.24 -15.57 -1.95
CA HIS A 65 -15.28 -16.54 -1.41
C HIS A 65 -15.47 -16.83 0.08
N LEU A 66 -16.39 -16.13 0.75
CA LEU A 66 -16.64 -16.32 2.18
C LEU A 66 -17.49 -17.54 2.50
N ASP A 67 -18.24 -18.08 1.53
CA ASP A 67 -19.19 -19.18 1.71
C ASP A 67 -18.61 -20.45 2.35
N ARG A 68 -17.27 -20.53 2.50
CA ARG A 68 -16.53 -21.65 3.09
C ARG A 68 -15.80 -21.34 4.41
N LYS A 69 -15.84 -20.11 4.94
CA LYS A 69 -14.99 -19.64 6.06
C LYS A 69 -15.73 -19.19 7.32
N PHE A 70 -17.01 -19.50 7.38
CA PHE A 70 -17.96 -18.90 8.30
C PHE A 70 -18.05 -19.53 9.71
N ASP A 71 -17.08 -20.38 10.07
CA ASP A 71 -17.14 -21.22 11.28
C ASP A 71 -16.13 -20.82 12.36
N VAL A 72 -15.94 -19.52 12.61
CA VAL A 72 -15.06 -19.07 13.71
C VAL A 72 -15.89 -18.59 14.89
N LYS A 73 -16.09 -19.49 15.86
CA LYS A 73 -16.66 -19.17 17.16
C LYS A 73 -15.69 -18.25 17.91
N GLY A 74 -16.00 -16.96 18.02
CA GLY A 74 -15.27 -16.06 18.93
C GLY A 74 -15.05 -14.64 18.44
N VAL A 75 -15.26 -14.35 17.15
CA VAL A 75 -15.05 -13.01 16.59
C VAL A 75 -16.16 -12.66 15.62
N MET A 76 -16.56 -11.39 15.60
CA MET A 76 -17.38 -10.78 14.58
C MET A 76 -16.57 -9.69 13.87
N SER A 77 -16.28 -9.89 12.59
CA SER A 77 -15.67 -8.88 11.73
C SER A 77 -16.72 -7.91 11.24
N VAL A 78 -16.36 -6.63 11.25
CA VAL A 78 -17.15 -5.52 10.71
C VAL A 78 -16.54 -5.13 9.38
N ILE A 79 -17.32 -5.29 8.31
CA ILE A 79 -16.84 -5.15 6.93
C ILE A 79 -17.59 -4.01 6.27
N LEU A 80 -16.82 -3.08 5.68
CA LEU A 80 -17.36 -2.05 4.80
C LEU A 80 -17.46 -2.62 3.38
N PRO A 81 -18.67 -2.84 2.84
CA PRO A 81 -18.82 -3.30 1.47
C PRO A 81 -18.39 -2.22 0.46
N GLU A 82 -17.72 -2.68 -0.60
CA GLU A 82 -17.32 -1.93 -1.77
C GLU A 82 -18.14 -2.42 -2.96
N PHE A 83 -18.85 -1.50 -3.60
CA PHE A 83 -19.62 -1.74 -4.80
C PHE A 83 -18.86 -1.13 -5.96
N VAL A 84 -17.83 -1.83 -6.43
CA VAL A 84 -17.11 -1.40 -7.63
C VAL A 84 -17.91 -1.87 -8.83
N SER A 85 -18.40 -0.93 -9.65
CA SER A 85 -18.89 -1.25 -11.00
C SER A 85 -17.66 -1.51 -11.88
N ASP A 86 -17.04 -2.67 -11.75
CA ASP A 86 -15.88 -2.96 -12.59
C ASP A 86 -16.36 -3.38 -13.97
N ASP A 87 -15.92 -2.68 -15.02
CA ASP A 87 -16.18 -3.00 -16.43
C ASP A 87 -15.61 -4.38 -16.84
N SER A 88 -14.85 -5.02 -15.93
CA SER A 88 -14.23 -6.34 -16.09
C SER A 88 -15.19 -7.53 -15.96
N GLY A 89 -16.43 -7.31 -15.48
CA GLY A 89 -17.52 -8.30 -15.49
C GLY A 89 -17.38 -9.50 -14.54
N GLU A 90 -16.26 -9.64 -13.81
CA GLU A 90 -15.97 -10.85 -13.01
C GLU A 90 -15.88 -10.64 -11.50
N LEU A 91 -15.83 -9.39 -11.01
CA LEU A 91 -15.71 -9.13 -9.58
C LEU A 91 -17.09 -8.81 -8.98
N GLY A 92 -17.67 -9.80 -8.29
CA GLY A 92 -18.84 -9.60 -7.44
C GLY A 92 -18.53 -8.65 -6.26
N PRO A 93 -19.52 -8.36 -5.40
CA PRO A 93 -19.34 -7.41 -4.30
C PRO A 93 -18.17 -7.84 -3.40
N SER A 94 -17.35 -6.86 -3.03
CA SER A 94 -16.20 -7.01 -2.14
C SER A 94 -16.35 -6.08 -0.93
N GLY A 95 -15.40 -6.09 -0.02
CA GLY A 95 -15.33 -5.14 1.08
C GLY A 95 -14.03 -5.21 1.85
N VAL A 96 -13.85 -4.30 2.79
CA VAL A 96 -12.67 -4.23 3.66
C VAL A 96 -13.09 -4.39 5.11
N VAL A 97 -12.36 -5.24 5.84
CA VAL A 97 -12.55 -5.38 7.29
C VAL A 97 -12.09 -4.09 7.96
N ILE A 98 -13.01 -3.36 8.56
CA ILE A 98 -12.74 -2.08 9.20
C ILE A 98 -12.59 -2.18 10.71
N ASP A 99 -13.20 -3.19 11.33
CA ASP A 99 -13.09 -3.46 12.76
C ASP A 99 -13.43 -4.91 13.10
N ARG A 100 -13.23 -5.29 14.37
CA ARG A 100 -13.50 -6.63 14.90
C ARG A 100 -14.00 -6.55 16.33
N ILE A 101 -14.92 -7.43 16.70
CA ILE A 101 -15.44 -7.56 18.06
C ILE A 101 -15.27 -9.00 18.54
N SER A 102 -14.65 -9.20 19.70
CA SER A 102 -14.50 -10.52 20.32
C SER A 102 -15.77 -10.93 21.06
N LYS A 103 -16.22 -12.17 20.89
CA LYS A 103 -17.35 -12.76 21.62
C LYS A 103 -16.86 -13.35 22.96
N PRO A 104 -17.67 -13.27 24.04
CA PRO A 104 -18.94 -12.55 24.12
C PRO A 104 -18.70 -11.03 24.16
N PHE A 105 -19.56 -10.27 23.50
CA PHE A 105 -19.54 -8.81 23.56
C PHE A 105 -20.86 -8.26 24.09
N GLY A 106 -20.78 -7.10 24.73
CA GLY A 106 -21.94 -6.37 25.21
C GLY A 106 -22.62 -5.57 24.11
N ILE A 107 -23.86 -5.18 24.37
CA ILE A 107 -24.65 -4.30 23.50
C ILE A 107 -23.92 -2.95 23.25
N ARG A 108 -23.28 -2.40 24.28
CA ARG A 108 -22.50 -1.15 24.17
C ARG A 108 -21.30 -1.30 23.24
N GLU A 109 -20.58 -2.41 23.34
CA GLU A 109 -19.41 -2.68 22.47
C GLU A 109 -19.83 -2.80 21.01
N LEU A 110 -20.97 -3.42 20.73
CA LEU A 110 -21.54 -3.46 19.38
C LEU A 110 -21.91 -2.06 18.88
N ALA A 111 -22.59 -1.26 19.70
CA ALA A 111 -22.95 0.12 19.33
C ALA A 111 -21.71 0.97 19.04
N ASP A 112 -20.73 0.97 19.94
CA ASP A 112 -19.47 1.69 19.78
C ASP A 112 -18.74 1.26 18.51
N CYS A 113 -18.77 -0.05 18.20
CA CYS A 113 -18.15 -0.57 16.99
C CYS A 113 -18.90 -0.13 15.72
N LEU A 114 -20.24 -0.11 15.75
CA LEU A 114 -21.04 0.37 14.63
C LEU A 114 -20.86 1.87 14.41
N ASP A 115 -20.86 2.68 15.48
CA ASP A 115 -20.63 4.12 15.40
C ASP A 115 -19.26 4.43 14.79
N LYS A 116 -18.20 3.76 15.26
CA LYS A 116 -16.85 3.86 14.67
C LYS A 116 -16.82 3.43 13.21
N ALA A 117 -17.54 2.35 12.88
CA ALA A 117 -17.63 1.87 11.51
C ALA A 117 -18.31 2.87 10.58
N MET A 118 -19.38 3.53 11.03
CA MET A 118 -20.07 4.57 10.28
C MET A 118 -19.22 5.84 10.14
N GLU A 119 -18.56 6.26 11.22
CA GLU A 119 -17.60 7.38 11.16
C GLU A 119 -16.49 7.10 10.15
N ARG A 120 -15.93 5.89 10.18
CA ARG A 120 -14.88 5.47 9.25
C ARG A 120 -15.39 5.40 7.82
N LYS A 121 -16.56 4.81 7.58
CA LYS A 121 -17.21 4.83 6.27
C LYS A 121 -17.38 6.26 5.77
N HIS A 122 -17.87 7.16 6.61
CA HIS A 122 -18.04 8.56 6.23
C HIS A 122 -16.69 9.19 5.84
N LYS A 123 -15.63 8.98 6.63
CA LYS A 123 -14.27 9.44 6.29
C LYS A 123 -13.73 8.86 4.98
N LEU A 124 -14.06 7.61 4.67
CA LEU A 124 -13.62 6.88 3.48
C LEU A 124 -14.42 7.20 2.21
N VAL A 125 -15.71 7.48 2.34
CA VAL A 125 -16.62 7.79 1.22
C VAL A 125 -16.66 9.28 0.91
N SER A 126 -16.63 10.14 1.93
CA SER A 126 -16.63 11.57 1.70
C SER A 126 -15.40 11.97 0.89
N SER A 127 -15.61 12.74 -0.19
CA SER A 127 -14.55 13.45 -0.93
C SER A 127 -13.59 14.07 0.06
N PRO A 128 -12.26 14.03 -0.16
CA PRO A 128 -11.30 14.24 0.91
C PRO A 128 -11.31 15.69 1.39
N PHE A 129 -12.24 15.97 2.30
CA PHE A 129 -12.27 17.00 3.31
C PHE A 129 -12.33 18.44 2.77
N PRO A 130 -12.84 19.41 3.57
CA PRO A 130 -13.07 20.80 3.14
C PRO A 130 -11.77 21.63 2.93
N TRP A 131 -10.63 20.98 2.72
CA TRP A 131 -9.33 21.65 2.62
C TRP A 131 -9.15 22.24 1.23
N GLU A 132 -8.59 23.45 1.16
CA GLU A 132 -8.16 24.03 -0.12
C GLU A 132 -7.08 23.19 -0.80
N GLN A 133 -6.28 22.44 -0.02
CA GLN A 133 -5.18 21.63 -0.54
C GLN A 133 -5.00 20.31 0.23
N SER A 134 -4.76 19.21 -0.49
CA SER A 134 -4.49 17.88 0.08
C SER A 134 -3.25 17.23 -0.52
N LEU A 135 -2.65 16.30 0.23
CA LEU A 135 -1.63 15.36 -0.24
C LEU A 135 -2.25 13.98 -0.39
N GLU A 136 -2.34 13.49 -1.62
CA GLU A 136 -2.68 12.10 -1.93
C GLU A 136 -1.39 11.35 -2.31
N VAL A 137 -1.14 10.19 -1.72
CA VAL A 137 -0.11 9.27 -2.20
C VAL A 137 -0.77 8.00 -2.70
N ARG A 138 -0.38 7.51 -3.88
CA ARG A 138 -0.97 6.32 -4.51
C ARG A 138 -0.10 5.73 -5.61
N ALA A 139 -0.47 4.55 -6.10
CA ALA A 139 0.10 4.02 -7.32
C ALA A 139 -0.30 4.90 -8.53
N LEU A 140 0.56 4.93 -9.56
CA LEU A 140 0.26 5.65 -10.79
C LEU A 140 -0.83 4.90 -11.57
N ARG A 141 -1.82 5.63 -12.08
CA ARG A 141 -3.03 5.05 -12.69
C ARG A 141 -2.95 4.93 -14.21
N ASN A 142 -2.19 5.79 -14.86
CA ASN A 142 -2.17 5.87 -16.32
C ASN A 142 -0.79 6.27 -16.87
N THR A 143 -0.65 6.16 -18.18
CA THR A 143 0.59 6.45 -18.93
C THR A 143 1.03 7.92 -18.77
N GLY A 144 0.09 8.85 -18.59
CA GLY A 144 0.40 10.26 -18.33
C GLY A 144 1.10 10.47 -17.00
N GLU A 145 0.55 9.91 -15.92
CA GLU A 145 1.18 9.97 -14.59
C GLU A 145 2.55 9.27 -14.56
N LEU A 146 2.71 8.16 -15.29
CA LEU A 146 4.00 7.51 -15.45
C LEU A 146 5.03 8.44 -16.10
N LYS A 147 4.68 9.11 -17.21
CA LYS A 147 5.57 10.07 -17.88
C LYS A 147 5.98 11.21 -16.95
N GLU A 148 5.04 11.78 -16.19
CA GLU A 148 5.35 12.83 -15.22
C GLU A 148 6.30 12.33 -14.11
N ALA A 149 6.13 11.09 -13.64
CA ALA A 149 7.04 10.50 -12.65
C ALA A 149 8.46 10.28 -13.20
N LEU A 150 8.57 9.78 -14.44
CA LEU A 150 9.87 9.57 -15.11
C LEU A 150 10.58 10.91 -15.40
N LYS A 151 9.82 11.94 -15.76
CA LYS A 151 10.33 13.31 -15.94
C LYS A 151 10.79 13.91 -14.61
N LEU A 152 10.00 13.78 -13.55
CA LEU A 152 10.38 14.25 -12.21
C LEU A 152 11.67 13.57 -11.72
N ARG A 153 11.79 12.25 -11.92
CA ARG A 153 13.03 11.51 -11.63
C ARG A 153 14.19 12.08 -12.42
N TYR A 154 14.04 12.25 -13.73
CA TYR A 154 15.08 12.81 -14.59
C TYR A 154 15.56 14.19 -14.12
N GLU A 155 14.63 15.10 -13.86
CA GLU A 155 14.94 16.45 -13.38
C GLU A 155 15.75 16.42 -12.08
N VAL A 156 15.33 15.62 -11.10
CA VAL A 156 16.00 15.52 -9.81
C VAL A 156 17.37 14.85 -9.93
N TYR A 157 17.49 13.76 -10.68
CA TYR A 157 18.74 13.04 -10.84
C TYR A 157 19.76 13.84 -11.69
N ARG A 158 19.30 14.57 -12.71
CA ARG A 158 20.15 15.50 -13.47
C ARG A 158 20.62 16.66 -12.58
N GLU A 159 19.74 17.23 -11.75
CA GLU A 159 20.09 18.33 -10.81
C GLU A 159 21.23 17.94 -9.86
N VAL A 160 21.26 16.69 -9.39
CA VAL A 160 22.30 16.19 -8.48
C VAL A 160 23.53 15.61 -9.21
N GLY A 161 23.55 15.65 -10.55
CA GLY A 161 24.67 15.18 -11.37
C GLY A 161 24.77 13.66 -11.50
N PHE A 162 23.66 12.93 -11.33
CA PHE A 162 23.62 11.46 -11.41
C PHE A 162 23.28 10.93 -12.81
N LEU A 163 22.72 11.78 -13.68
CA LEU A 163 22.38 11.42 -15.05
C LEU A 163 22.97 12.43 -16.02
N GLU A 164 23.39 11.93 -17.17
CA GLU A 164 23.69 12.75 -18.34
C GLU A 164 22.39 13.26 -19.01
N SER A 165 22.54 14.21 -19.93
CA SER A 165 21.40 14.70 -20.70
C SER A 165 20.87 13.62 -21.66
N SER A 166 19.69 13.07 -21.38
CA SER A 166 18.92 12.30 -22.37
C SER A 166 18.10 13.21 -23.29
N GLU A 167 17.94 12.80 -24.55
CA GLU A 167 17.16 13.49 -25.59
C GLU A 167 15.68 13.64 -25.21
N HIS A 168 15.11 12.62 -24.57
CA HIS A 168 13.69 12.57 -24.23
C HIS A 168 13.34 13.22 -22.89
N GLY A 169 14.34 13.54 -22.06
CA GLY A 169 14.10 14.14 -20.74
C GLY A 169 13.41 13.22 -19.73
N LEU A 170 13.56 11.89 -19.90
CA LEU A 170 12.97 10.87 -19.05
C LEU A 170 14.07 9.99 -18.42
N ASP A 171 13.89 9.61 -17.15
CA ASP A 171 14.69 8.61 -16.44
C ASP A 171 13.91 7.29 -16.47
N LEU A 172 14.01 6.60 -17.61
CA LEU A 172 13.38 5.32 -17.88
C LEU A 172 14.44 4.23 -17.78
N ASP A 173 14.24 3.25 -16.89
CA ASP A 173 15.15 2.13 -16.75
C ASP A 173 14.46 0.77 -16.95
N PRO A 174 15.22 -0.29 -17.30
CA PRO A 174 14.64 -1.61 -17.55
C PRO A 174 13.83 -2.17 -16.36
N TYR A 175 14.17 -1.79 -15.13
CA TYR A 175 13.49 -2.29 -13.93
C TYR A 175 12.11 -1.69 -13.69
N ASP A 176 11.73 -0.64 -14.44
CA ASP A 176 10.37 -0.10 -14.42
C ASP A 176 9.31 -1.16 -14.80
N PHE A 177 9.66 -2.16 -15.63
CA PHE A 177 8.78 -3.31 -15.92
C PHE A 177 8.43 -4.18 -14.72
N LYS A 178 9.34 -4.27 -13.74
CA LYS A 178 9.17 -5.08 -12.51
C LYS A 178 8.72 -4.21 -11.34
N SER A 179 8.21 -3.02 -11.61
CA SER A 179 7.99 -2.02 -10.56
C SER A 179 6.52 -1.68 -10.31
N THR A 180 6.21 -1.48 -9.05
CA THR A 180 5.10 -0.63 -8.64
C THR A 180 5.67 0.74 -8.33
N ILE A 181 5.22 1.76 -9.06
CA ILE A 181 5.67 3.15 -8.88
C ILE A 181 4.56 3.88 -8.14
N PHE A 182 4.94 4.63 -7.11
CA PHE A 182 4.01 5.44 -6.34
C PHE A 182 4.31 6.91 -6.57
N GLY A 183 3.26 7.72 -6.63
CA GLY A 183 3.33 9.16 -6.74
C GLY A 183 2.79 9.82 -5.47
N ALA A 184 3.34 10.98 -5.16
CA ALA A 184 2.77 11.94 -4.21
C ALA A 184 2.18 13.11 -5.01
N PHE A 185 0.87 13.29 -4.89
CA PHE A 185 0.08 14.25 -5.62
C PHE A 185 -0.42 15.32 -4.67
N ILE A 186 -0.12 16.57 -5.01
CA ILE A 186 -0.71 17.73 -4.34
C ILE A 186 -1.95 18.11 -5.12
N THR A 187 -3.11 18.06 -4.46
CA THR A 187 -4.40 18.33 -5.10
C THR A 187 -5.00 19.62 -4.55
N ASN A 188 -5.45 20.51 -5.44
CA ASN A 188 -6.18 21.74 -5.15
C ASN A 188 -7.42 21.80 -6.04
N GLY A 189 -8.57 21.44 -5.47
CA GLY A 189 -9.80 21.21 -6.24
C GLY A 189 -9.61 20.13 -7.31
N GLU A 190 -9.81 20.50 -8.58
CA GLU A 190 -9.66 19.59 -9.72
C GLU A 190 -8.21 19.47 -10.22
N GLN A 191 -7.32 20.36 -9.78
CA GLN A 191 -5.92 20.33 -10.21
C GLN A 191 -5.12 19.38 -9.32
N SER A 192 -4.39 18.45 -9.94
CA SER A 192 -3.50 17.53 -9.25
C SER A 192 -2.10 17.61 -9.86
N GLU A 193 -1.10 17.70 -9.00
CA GLU A 193 0.29 17.89 -9.40
C GLU A 193 1.18 16.82 -8.76
N LEU A 194 1.95 16.09 -9.58
CA LEU A 194 2.93 15.13 -9.08
C LEU A 194 4.13 15.85 -8.47
N ALA A 195 4.33 15.68 -7.17
CA ALA A 195 5.33 16.37 -6.37
C ALA A 195 6.48 15.47 -5.90
N GLY A 196 6.27 14.15 -5.86
CA GLY A 196 7.27 13.16 -5.47
C GLY A 196 6.95 11.78 -6.00
N THR A 197 7.93 10.88 -6.02
CA THR A 197 7.72 9.47 -6.38
C THR A 197 8.67 8.57 -5.61
N ILE A 198 8.26 7.31 -5.42
CA ILE A 198 9.07 6.19 -4.91
C ILE A 198 8.72 4.94 -5.70
N ARG A 199 9.66 4.00 -5.83
CA ARG A 199 9.47 2.77 -6.60
C ARG A 199 9.79 1.54 -5.76
N ILE A 200 8.94 0.52 -5.88
CA ILE A 200 9.23 -0.84 -5.42
C ILE A 200 9.48 -1.72 -6.64
N ILE A 201 10.71 -2.20 -6.80
CA ILE A 201 11.05 -3.24 -7.77
C ILE A 201 10.83 -4.60 -7.09
N GLN A 202 10.16 -5.53 -7.73
CA GLN A 202 10.10 -6.92 -7.24
C GLN A 202 11.11 -7.81 -7.97
N ASP A 203 11.58 -8.86 -7.30
CA ASP A 203 12.53 -9.81 -7.87
C ASP A 203 11.92 -10.72 -8.93
N THR A 204 10.63 -11.00 -8.86
CA THR A 204 9.92 -12.01 -9.64
C THR A 204 8.62 -11.46 -10.20
N GLY A 205 8.35 -11.77 -11.47
CA GLY A 205 7.15 -11.29 -12.17
C GLY A 205 7.16 -9.80 -12.52
N PHE A 206 6.06 -9.34 -13.12
CA PHE A 206 5.90 -7.97 -13.62
C PHE A 206 5.18 -7.06 -12.64
N GLY A 207 5.62 -5.80 -12.62
CA GLY A 207 5.02 -4.76 -11.79
C GLY A 207 3.68 -4.30 -12.34
N LEU A 208 2.97 -3.51 -11.53
CA LEU A 208 1.64 -2.99 -11.86
C LEU A 208 1.62 -2.19 -13.18
N HIS A 209 2.74 -1.53 -13.51
CA HIS A 209 2.80 -0.56 -14.61
C HIS A 209 3.42 -1.13 -15.90
N ARG A 210 3.58 -2.46 -16.01
CA ARG A 210 4.27 -3.10 -17.15
C ARG A 210 3.78 -2.60 -18.51
N ARG A 211 2.45 -2.52 -18.70
CA ARG A 211 1.84 -2.08 -19.97
C ARG A 211 2.19 -0.62 -20.29
N GLN A 212 2.00 0.28 -19.33
CA GLN A 212 2.31 1.70 -19.48
C GLN A 212 3.82 1.92 -19.72
N VAL A 213 4.68 1.12 -19.08
CA VAL A 213 6.14 1.16 -19.33
C VAL A 213 6.47 0.74 -20.75
N ALA A 214 5.87 -0.34 -21.26
CA ALA A 214 6.05 -0.76 -22.66
C ALA A 214 5.62 0.33 -23.65
N GLU A 215 4.46 0.96 -23.42
CA GLU A 215 3.97 2.08 -24.23
C GLU A 215 4.93 3.26 -24.24
N VAL A 216 5.46 3.66 -23.07
CA VAL A 216 6.44 4.75 -22.97
C VAL A 216 7.74 4.37 -23.68
N MET A 217 8.25 3.15 -23.50
CA MET A 217 9.47 2.70 -24.18
C MET A 217 9.31 2.72 -25.71
N ALA A 218 8.25 2.11 -26.23
CA ALA A 218 7.98 2.09 -27.67
C ALA A 218 7.82 3.50 -28.24
N GLY A 219 7.13 4.39 -27.52
CA GLY A 219 6.98 5.79 -27.89
C GLY A 219 8.28 6.61 -27.90
N ASN A 220 9.35 6.11 -27.30
CA ASN A 220 10.69 6.70 -27.31
C ASN A 220 11.69 5.87 -28.13
N GLY A 221 11.22 5.00 -29.02
CA GLY A 221 12.07 4.21 -29.92
C GLY A 221 12.87 3.09 -29.25
N ILE A 222 12.49 2.70 -28.02
CA ILE A 222 13.10 1.59 -27.28
C ILE A 222 12.23 0.34 -27.52
N ASP A 223 12.85 -0.77 -27.91
CA ASP A 223 12.17 -2.06 -28.07
C ASP A 223 11.77 -2.63 -26.68
N PRO A 224 10.48 -2.62 -26.32
CA PRO A 224 10.04 -3.06 -25.00
C PRO A 224 10.25 -4.56 -24.79
N ASP A 225 10.12 -5.38 -25.85
CA ASP A 225 10.20 -6.85 -25.74
C ASP A 225 11.64 -7.29 -25.45
N ALA A 226 12.61 -6.66 -26.12
CA ALA A 226 14.03 -6.91 -25.87
C ALA A 226 14.44 -6.53 -24.44
N VAL A 227 13.95 -5.39 -23.95
CA VAL A 227 14.25 -4.91 -22.59
C VAL A 227 13.58 -5.79 -21.54
N GLU A 228 12.32 -6.17 -21.75
CA GLU A 228 11.57 -7.04 -20.86
C GLU A 228 12.26 -8.41 -20.71
N ALA A 229 12.66 -9.03 -21.83
CA ALA A 229 13.37 -10.31 -21.83
C ALA A 229 14.67 -10.25 -21.03
N SER A 230 15.43 -9.16 -21.16
CA SER A 230 16.67 -8.94 -20.39
C SER A 230 16.40 -8.90 -18.87
N VAL A 231 15.39 -8.15 -18.45
CA VAL A 231 15.08 -7.89 -17.04
C VAL A 231 14.45 -9.08 -16.33
N MET A 232 13.76 -9.95 -17.06
CA MET A 232 13.22 -11.20 -16.51
C MET A 232 14.30 -12.18 -16.05
N SER A 233 15.47 -12.13 -16.66
CA SER A 233 16.64 -12.93 -16.25
C SER A 233 17.51 -12.24 -15.19
N GLY A 234 17.29 -10.94 -14.98
CA GLY A 234 18.15 -10.08 -14.16
C GLY A 234 17.86 -10.14 -12.65
N SER A 235 18.92 -9.88 -11.86
CA SER A 235 18.82 -9.64 -10.42
C SER A 235 18.36 -8.20 -10.13
N LEU A 236 17.93 -7.93 -8.91
CA LEU A 236 17.65 -6.56 -8.44
C LEU A 236 18.91 -5.68 -8.59
N PRO A 237 18.80 -4.41 -8.99
CA PRO A 237 19.96 -3.60 -9.33
C PRO A 237 20.90 -3.35 -8.15
N ALA A 238 20.39 -3.23 -6.92
CA ALA A 238 21.22 -3.21 -5.72
C ALA A 238 21.98 -4.53 -5.55
N LEU A 239 21.34 -5.69 -5.72
CA LEU A 239 22.03 -6.97 -5.61
C LEU A 239 23.09 -7.15 -6.70
N GLN A 240 22.80 -6.73 -7.93
CA GLN A 240 23.74 -6.75 -9.05
C GLN A 240 24.97 -5.88 -8.78
N THR A 241 24.77 -4.67 -8.25
CA THR A 241 25.87 -3.75 -7.87
C THR A 241 26.87 -4.43 -6.92
N PHE A 242 26.37 -5.17 -5.94
CA PHE A 242 27.19 -5.86 -4.95
C PHE A 242 27.57 -7.29 -5.37
N ARG A 243 27.24 -7.70 -6.61
CA ARG A 243 27.49 -9.04 -7.17
C ARG A 243 26.91 -10.17 -6.32
N LEU A 244 25.73 -9.94 -5.74
CA LEU A 244 25.04 -10.86 -4.87
C LEU A 244 23.85 -11.53 -5.56
N LYS A 245 23.61 -12.78 -5.17
CA LYS A 245 22.32 -13.45 -5.33
C LYS A 245 21.51 -13.29 -4.04
N GLN A 246 20.21 -13.55 -4.11
CA GLN A 246 19.35 -13.57 -2.93
C GLN A 246 19.82 -14.57 -1.86
N SER A 247 20.36 -15.73 -2.30
CA SER A 247 20.95 -16.73 -1.42
C SER A 247 22.11 -16.19 -0.59
N ASP A 248 22.89 -15.25 -1.13
CA ASP A 248 24.00 -14.63 -0.41
C ASP A 248 23.49 -13.70 0.68
N CYS A 249 22.41 -12.97 0.42
CA CYS A 249 21.74 -12.14 1.42
C CYS A 249 21.23 -12.98 2.60
N ARG A 250 20.76 -14.21 2.38
CA ARG A 250 20.38 -15.14 3.46
C ARG A 250 21.53 -15.49 4.38
N ARG A 251 22.75 -15.59 3.85
CA ARG A 251 23.96 -15.89 4.62
C ARG A 251 24.42 -14.68 5.44
N LEU A 252 24.25 -13.48 4.88
CA LEU A 252 24.65 -12.22 5.50
C LEU A 252 23.61 -11.69 6.50
N TYR A 253 22.35 -12.07 6.32
CA TYR A 253 21.22 -11.68 7.17
C TYR A 253 20.32 -12.88 7.46
N THR A 254 20.43 -13.43 8.66
CA THR A 254 19.65 -14.60 9.08
C THR A 254 18.15 -14.39 8.92
N GLY A 255 17.49 -15.32 8.23
CA GLY A 255 16.06 -15.27 7.94
C GLY A 255 15.69 -14.45 6.70
N PHE A 256 16.63 -13.82 6.01
CA PHE A 256 16.30 -13.06 4.80
C PHE A 256 15.63 -13.96 3.74
N ALA A 257 14.62 -13.45 3.05
CA ALA A 257 13.88 -14.16 2.00
C ALA A 257 13.28 -15.51 2.44
N THR A 258 13.02 -15.74 3.74
CA THR A 258 12.22 -16.87 4.23
C THR A 258 10.73 -16.51 4.24
N ASP A 259 9.87 -17.52 4.37
CA ASP A 259 8.41 -17.35 4.45
C ASP A 259 7.92 -16.83 5.81
N THR A 260 8.85 -16.56 6.71
CA THR A 260 8.63 -16.12 8.07
C THR A 260 9.60 -14.99 8.40
N SER A 261 9.13 -13.87 8.93
CA SER A 261 9.96 -12.78 9.44
C SER A 261 10.75 -13.21 10.68
N ARG A 262 11.75 -12.43 11.10
CA ARG A 262 12.44 -12.69 12.39
C ARG A 262 11.54 -12.53 13.62
N SER A 263 10.37 -11.96 13.42
CA SER A 263 9.32 -11.82 14.42
C SER A 263 8.25 -12.91 14.34
N SER A 264 8.51 -13.99 13.61
CA SER A 264 7.60 -15.13 13.44
C SER A 264 6.29 -14.80 12.71
N VAL A 265 6.22 -13.69 11.98
CA VAL A 265 5.08 -13.35 11.12
C VAL A 265 5.25 -14.03 9.77
N ARG A 266 4.21 -14.69 9.27
CA ARG A 266 4.22 -15.30 7.93
C ARG A 266 4.24 -14.22 6.84
N VAL A 267 5.14 -14.34 5.88
CA VAL A 267 5.43 -13.33 4.85
C VAL A 267 5.75 -13.98 3.50
N SER A 268 5.82 -13.18 2.44
CA SER A 268 6.32 -13.64 1.14
C SER A 268 7.82 -13.92 1.21
N THR A 269 8.28 -14.91 0.44
CA THR A 269 9.72 -15.17 0.24
C THR A 269 10.36 -14.21 -0.77
N GLY A 270 9.53 -13.45 -1.49
CA GLY A 270 9.99 -12.51 -2.52
C GLY A 270 10.82 -11.39 -1.92
N VAL A 271 11.86 -11.00 -2.66
CA VAL A 271 12.73 -9.88 -2.33
C VAL A 271 12.36 -8.68 -3.18
N HIS A 272 12.31 -7.52 -2.55
CA HIS A 272 11.96 -6.27 -3.19
C HIS A 272 13.11 -5.26 -3.06
N GLU A 273 13.17 -4.28 -3.95
CA GLU A 273 14.08 -3.14 -3.83
C GLU A 273 13.29 -1.83 -3.78
N LEU A 274 13.56 -0.99 -2.78
CA LEU A 274 13.09 0.39 -2.80
C LEU A 274 14.11 1.26 -3.54
N SER A 275 13.65 2.00 -4.53
CA SER A 275 14.50 2.90 -5.30
C SER A 275 13.74 4.15 -5.73
N ARG A 276 14.46 5.11 -6.34
CA ARG A 276 13.88 6.30 -6.98
C ARG A 276 12.97 7.14 -6.09
N LEU A 277 13.27 7.20 -4.79
CA LEU A 277 12.65 8.19 -3.91
C LEU A 277 13.13 9.59 -4.30
N VAL A 278 12.27 10.37 -4.92
CA VAL A 278 12.53 11.75 -5.31
C VAL A 278 11.39 12.67 -4.90
N ILE A 279 11.75 13.91 -4.54
CA ILE A 279 10.81 14.99 -4.27
C ILE A 279 11.27 16.18 -5.11
N GLY A 280 10.33 16.76 -5.85
CA GLY A 280 10.58 17.92 -6.71
C GLY A 280 11.13 19.09 -5.92
N ARG A 281 12.07 19.84 -6.50
CA ARG A 281 12.82 20.91 -5.80
C ARG A 281 11.91 21.92 -5.09
N ARG A 282 10.82 22.34 -5.74
CA ARG A 282 9.81 23.27 -5.18
C ARG A 282 9.13 22.76 -3.90
N HIS A 283 9.18 21.45 -3.65
CA HIS A 283 8.52 20.79 -2.52
C HIS A 283 9.49 20.30 -1.45
N ARG A 284 10.82 20.33 -1.66
CA ARG A 284 11.78 19.77 -0.68
C ARG A 284 11.79 20.54 0.64
N LEU A 285 11.77 21.87 0.59
CA LEU A 285 11.77 22.72 1.80
C LEU A 285 10.44 22.65 2.54
N ASN A 286 9.34 22.47 1.79
CA ASN A 286 7.98 22.34 2.31
C ASN A 286 7.50 20.90 2.13
N SER A 287 8.33 19.92 2.49
CA SER A 287 8.05 18.53 2.14
C SER A 287 6.75 18.00 2.72
N ALA A 288 6.04 18.72 3.60
CA ALA A 288 4.69 18.38 4.08
C ALA A 288 4.59 16.94 4.60
N GLY A 289 5.70 16.35 5.05
CA GLY A 289 5.75 14.93 5.38
C GLY A 289 5.60 13.98 4.19
N MET A 290 5.65 14.45 2.94
CA MET A 290 5.52 13.69 1.69
C MET A 290 6.43 12.48 1.61
N GLU A 291 7.70 12.62 2.01
CA GLU A 291 8.59 11.47 2.09
C GLU A 291 8.03 10.40 3.04
N ARG A 292 7.63 10.84 4.24
CA ARG A 292 7.04 9.97 5.26
C ARG A 292 5.74 9.34 4.74
N ARG A 293 4.90 10.11 4.06
CA ARG A 293 3.61 9.62 3.53
C ARG A 293 3.80 8.62 2.40
N LEU A 294 4.80 8.81 1.53
CA LEU A 294 5.22 7.79 0.55
C LEU A 294 5.70 6.50 1.24
N TYR A 295 6.44 6.59 2.35
CA TYR A 295 6.81 5.40 3.13
C TYR A 295 5.61 4.73 3.80
N GLU A 296 4.68 5.51 4.35
CA GLU A 296 3.42 4.99 4.92
C GLU A 296 2.63 4.22 3.89
N LEU A 297 2.53 4.74 2.66
CA LEU A 297 1.89 4.04 1.55
C LEU A 297 2.62 2.74 1.18
N VAL A 298 3.96 2.78 1.08
CA VAL A 298 4.75 1.56 0.83
C VAL A 298 4.49 0.51 1.90
N ILE A 299 4.48 0.91 3.18
CA ILE A 299 4.23 0.00 4.30
C ILE A 299 2.80 -0.56 4.25
N ALA A 300 1.80 0.30 4.03
CA ALA A 300 0.40 -0.10 3.90
C ALA A 300 0.21 -1.10 2.74
N HIS A 301 0.75 -0.78 1.55
CA HIS A 301 0.75 -1.66 0.38
C HIS A 301 1.37 -3.03 0.68
N CYS A 302 2.48 -3.05 1.41
CA CYS A 302 3.21 -4.28 1.71
C CYS A 302 2.52 -5.14 2.78
N CYS A 303 1.86 -4.50 3.75
CA CYS A 303 1.08 -5.17 4.79
C CYS A 303 -0.31 -5.63 4.31
N ALA A 304 -0.88 -4.94 3.31
CA ALA A 304 -2.12 -5.30 2.64
C ALA A 304 -1.98 -6.52 1.72
N ALA A 305 -0.75 -6.82 1.26
CA ALA A 305 -0.49 -7.98 0.40
C ALA A 305 -0.70 -9.30 1.16
N ALA A 306 -1.16 -10.32 0.44
CA ALA A 306 -1.35 -11.68 0.96
C ALA A 306 -0.61 -12.71 0.07
N PRO A 307 0.51 -13.28 0.51
CA PRO A 307 1.22 -13.01 1.76
C PRO A 307 1.89 -11.62 1.80
N LYS A 308 2.16 -11.10 3.01
CA LYS A 308 2.75 -9.77 3.23
C LYS A 308 4.13 -9.66 2.60
N LYS A 309 4.42 -8.55 1.91
CA LYS A 309 5.77 -8.26 1.39
C LYS A 309 6.67 -7.82 2.54
N ASN A 310 7.84 -8.45 2.71
CA ASN A 310 8.66 -8.24 3.91
C ASN A 310 10.12 -7.88 3.64
N TRP A 311 10.75 -8.55 2.67
CA TRP A 311 12.19 -8.49 2.49
C TRP A 311 12.53 -7.41 1.49
N PHE A 312 13.22 -6.37 1.96
CA PHE A 312 13.69 -5.30 1.08
C PHE A 312 15.20 -5.19 1.09
N VAL A 313 15.74 -4.79 -0.05
CA VAL A 313 17.09 -4.25 -0.19
C VAL A 313 16.99 -2.79 -0.64
N ILE A 314 17.99 -2.00 -0.29
CA ILE A 314 18.22 -0.68 -0.88
C ILE A 314 19.72 -0.48 -1.05
N ALA A 315 20.11 0.22 -2.11
CA ALA A 315 21.44 0.80 -2.23
C ALA A 315 21.33 2.31 -2.02
N VAL A 316 22.07 2.82 -1.04
CA VAL A 316 22.01 4.24 -0.68
C VAL A 316 23.40 4.84 -0.62
N HIS A 317 23.50 6.13 -0.91
CA HIS A 317 24.75 6.87 -0.70
C HIS A 317 25.18 6.75 0.78
N PRO A 318 26.47 6.46 1.09
CA PRO A 318 26.94 6.24 2.47
C PRO A 318 26.53 7.34 3.45
N ALA A 319 26.56 8.60 3.02
CA ALA A 319 26.12 9.76 3.80
C ALA A 319 24.64 9.74 4.23
N LYS A 320 23.79 8.90 3.61
CA LYS A 320 22.37 8.75 3.92
C LYS A 320 22.05 7.51 4.74
N THR A 321 23.00 6.61 4.99
CA THR A 321 22.78 5.36 5.76
C THR A 321 22.09 5.61 7.11
N ARG A 322 22.53 6.61 7.88
CA ARG A 322 21.92 6.98 9.18
C ARG A 322 20.42 7.29 9.07
N LYS A 323 19.98 7.88 7.97
CA LYS A 323 18.55 8.16 7.73
C LYS A 323 17.77 6.85 7.62
N TYR A 324 18.25 5.91 6.83
CA TYR A 324 17.57 4.64 6.58
C TYR A 324 17.64 3.66 7.75
N LEU A 325 18.67 3.74 8.59
CA LEU A 325 18.70 3.03 9.87
C LEU A 325 17.48 3.39 10.75
N ARG A 326 17.03 4.65 10.74
CA ARG A 326 15.82 5.08 11.47
C ARG A 326 14.53 4.51 10.90
N PHE A 327 14.54 4.10 9.63
CA PHE A 327 13.43 3.40 8.98
C PHE A 327 13.53 1.87 9.12
N GLY A 328 14.44 1.37 9.96
CA GLY A 328 14.58 -0.05 10.26
C GLY A 328 15.49 -0.83 9.32
N PHE A 329 16.09 -0.18 8.33
CA PHE A 329 17.09 -0.82 7.48
C PHE A 329 18.34 -1.15 8.29
N GLN A 330 19.03 -2.22 7.92
CA GLN A 330 20.28 -2.67 8.53
C GLN A 330 21.37 -2.69 7.46
N ASN A 331 22.51 -2.08 7.76
CA ASN A 331 23.65 -2.03 6.85
C ASN A 331 24.34 -3.40 6.79
N ILE A 332 24.65 -3.88 5.59
CA ILE A 332 25.51 -5.06 5.39
C ILE A 332 26.95 -4.58 5.24
N SER A 333 27.55 -4.15 6.35
CA SER A 333 28.85 -3.48 6.34
C SER A 333 30.00 -4.34 5.82
N GLN A 334 29.88 -5.67 5.84
CA GLN A 334 30.93 -6.57 5.33
C GLN A 334 31.17 -6.42 3.82
N LEU A 335 30.22 -5.84 3.07
CA LEU A 335 30.33 -5.65 1.62
C LEU A 335 31.08 -4.37 1.23
N GLY A 336 31.38 -3.51 2.21
CA GLY A 336 32.00 -2.21 1.97
C GLY A 336 31.12 -1.27 1.16
N ILE A 337 31.76 -0.26 0.56
CA ILE A 337 31.14 0.70 -0.35
C ILE A 337 31.49 0.27 -1.78
N GLN A 338 30.50 0.27 -2.67
CA GLN A 338 30.67 -0.05 -4.09
C GLN A 338 30.18 1.11 -4.96
N ALA A 339 30.65 1.19 -6.21
CA ALA A 339 30.09 2.11 -7.19
C ALA A 339 28.77 1.54 -7.74
N TYR A 340 27.68 2.30 -7.62
CA TYR A 340 26.35 1.86 -8.01
C TYR A 340 26.20 1.73 -9.53
N ILE A 341 25.62 0.63 -9.98
CA ILE A 341 25.46 0.37 -11.41
C ILE A 341 24.58 1.44 -12.09
N GLY A 342 25.08 1.99 -13.20
CA GLY A 342 24.38 2.99 -14.02
C GLY A 342 24.42 4.43 -13.49
N ILE A 343 24.99 4.68 -12.31
CA ILE A 343 25.11 6.05 -11.74
C ILE A 343 26.55 6.36 -11.31
N ASP A 344 27.38 5.34 -11.08
CA ASP A 344 28.79 5.45 -10.66
C ASP A 344 28.99 6.28 -9.38
N GLN A 345 28.02 6.19 -8.47
CA GLN A 345 28.06 6.86 -7.17
C GLN A 345 28.35 5.85 -6.06
N PRO A 346 29.05 6.25 -4.98
CA PRO A 346 29.30 5.35 -3.87
C PRO A 346 27.97 4.93 -3.24
N ALA A 347 27.81 3.64 -3.01
CA ALA A 347 26.63 3.03 -2.43
C ALA A 347 27.00 2.04 -1.32
N ALA A 348 26.13 1.98 -0.31
CA ALA A 348 26.10 0.95 0.72
C ALA A 348 24.80 0.15 0.60
N LEU A 349 24.91 -1.18 0.67
CA LEU A 349 23.76 -2.07 0.65
C LEU A 349 23.14 -2.15 2.04
N MET A 350 21.82 -1.98 2.11
CA MET A 350 21.05 -2.18 3.34
C MET A 350 19.88 -3.11 3.09
N VAL A 351 19.47 -3.84 4.13
CA VAL A 351 18.33 -4.77 4.11
C VAL A 351 17.27 -4.38 5.13
N TRP A 352 16.02 -4.75 4.87
CA TRP A 352 14.88 -4.52 5.75
C TRP A 352 14.10 -5.81 5.99
N ASP A 353 13.81 -6.06 7.26
CA ASP A 353 12.76 -6.97 7.71
C ASP A 353 11.60 -6.10 8.19
N LEU A 354 10.64 -5.81 7.29
CA LEU A 354 9.56 -4.86 7.56
C LEU A 354 8.74 -5.28 8.78
N GLN A 355 8.31 -6.53 8.88
CA GLN A 355 7.48 -7.02 9.98
C GLN A 355 8.23 -6.99 11.32
N ARG A 356 9.54 -7.20 11.33
CA ARG A 356 10.33 -6.99 12.56
C ARG A 356 10.38 -5.51 12.94
N TYR A 357 10.58 -4.62 11.97
CA TYR A 357 10.63 -3.18 12.22
C TYR A 357 9.30 -2.66 12.79
N LEU A 358 8.17 -3.14 12.27
CA LEU A 358 6.84 -2.77 12.75
C LEU A 358 6.52 -3.23 14.19
N GLN A 359 7.34 -4.11 14.78
CA GLN A 359 7.20 -4.47 16.20
C GLN A 359 8.03 -3.60 17.15
N LEU A 360 8.96 -2.81 16.61
CA LEU A 360 9.76 -1.87 17.38
C LEU A 360 9.06 -0.51 17.40
N PRO A 361 9.31 0.35 18.40
CA PRO A 361 8.81 1.72 18.39
C PRO A 361 9.23 2.45 17.11
N ASN A 362 8.26 2.88 16.31
CA ASN A 362 8.51 3.54 15.03
C ASN A 362 7.36 4.52 14.69
N PRO A 363 7.56 5.47 13.77
CA PRO A 363 6.55 6.50 13.49
C PRO A 363 5.35 6.01 12.68
N PHE A 364 5.33 4.74 12.23
CA PHE A 364 4.31 4.23 11.31
C PHE A 364 3.28 3.32 11.99
N THR A 365 3.59 2.76 13.15
CA THR A 365 2.71 1.78 13.82
C THR A 365 1.42 2.36 14.34
N THR A 366 1.42 3.63 14.78
CA THR A 366 0.25 4.26 15.41
C THR A 366 -0.97 4.29 14.47
N GLU A 367 -0.73 4.50 13.17
CA GLU A 367 -1.79 4.64 12.17
C GLU A 367 -1.78 3.49 11.15
N LEU A 368 -1.01 2.43 11.41
CA LEU A 368 -0.79 1.38 10.41
C LEU A 368 -2.10 0.72 9.98
N ASP A 369 -2.93 0.30 10.93
CA ASP A 369 -4.19 -0.37 10.63
C ASP A 369 -5.16 0.54 9.88
N GLU A 370 -5.18 1.83 10.22
CA GLU A 370 -5.99 2.84 9.52
C GLU A 370 -5.49 3.02 8.09
N ASN A 371 -4.18 3.15 7.91
CA ASN A 371 -3.57 3.29 6.59
C ASN A 371 -3.78 2.03 5.73
N ILE A 372 -3.75 0.83 6.30
CA ILE A 372 -4.05 -0.40 5.54
C ILE A 372 -5.52 -0.41 5.11
N VAL A 373 -6.43 -0.02 5.99
CA VAL A 373 -7.87 0.08 5.65
C VAL A 373 -8.09 1.12 4.55
N GLU A 374 -7.55 2.33 4.71
CA GLU A 374 -7.68 3.40 3.72
C GLU A 374 -7.06 2.99 2.38
N TYR A 375 -5.85 2.42 2.42
CA TYR A 375 -5.17 1.91 1.24
C TYR A 375 -6.00 0.84 0.54
N ASN A 376 -6.53 -0.15 1.24
CA ASN A 376 -7.34 -1.17 0.60
C ASN A 376 -8.67 -0.61 0.06
N TYR A 377 -9.24 0.40 0.71
CA TYR A 377 -10.50 0.99 0.25
C TYR A 377 -10.33 1.92 -0.97
N ARG A 378 -9.23 2.70 -1.04
CA ARG A 378 -9.05 3.76 -2.05
C ARG A 378 -7.91 3.50 -3.05
N ASP A 379 -7.07 2.50 -2.77
CA ASP A 379 -5.73 2.33 -3.36
C ASP A 379 -4.85 3.60 -3.21
N SER A 380 -5.16 4.45 -2.22
CA SER A 380 -4.48 5.70 -1.92
C SER A 380 -4.52 6.03 -0.43
N LEU A 381 -3.68 6.97 -0.02
CA LEU A 381 -3.66 7.55 1.31
C LEU A 381 -3.74 9.08 1.18
N VAL A 382 -4.72 9.70 1.82
CA VAL A 382 -4.96 11.15 1.71
C VAL A 382 -4.75 11.84 3.05
N SER A 383 -4.17 13.03 3.02
CA SER A 383 -3.95 13.86 4.21
C SER A 383 -4.11 15.34 3.87
N ALA A 384 -4.47 16.14 4.87
CA ALA A 384 -4.47 17.60 4.71
C ALA A 384 -3.05 18.05 4.33
N PHE A 385 -2.94 18.88 3.30
CA PHE A 385 -1.68 19.56 3.08
C PHE A 385 -1.54 20.62 4.17
N PRO A 386 -0.46 20.62 4.98
CA PRO A 386 -0.34 21.54 6.09
C PRO A 386 -0.47 22.98 5.60
N ASP A 387 -1.40 23.73 6.18
CA ASP A 387 -1.70 25.10 5.81
C ASP A 387 -0.47 25.99 6.08
N ARG A 388 -0.14 26.84 5.10
CA ARG A 388 1.13 27.57 4.95
C ARG A 388 1.36 28.71 5.97
N ARG A 389 0.76 28.66 7.17
CA ARG A 389 0.90 29.73 8.17
C ARG A 389 2.02 29.49 9.17
N VAL A 390 3.18 29.01 8.72
CA VAL A 390 4.41 29.04 9.53
C VAL A 390 5.34 30.10 8.93
N ALA A 391 5.39 31.22 9.65
CA ALA A 391 6.22 32.41 9.54
C ALA A 391 7.35 32.39 8.50
N ILE A 392 7.29 33.33 7.56
CA ILE A 392 8.49 34.01 7.09
C ILE A 392 9.09 34.66 8.34
N VAL A 393 10.11 34.02 8.92
CA VAL A 393 11.04 34.73 9.81
C VAL A 393 11.96 35.49 8.86
N GLU A 394 11.71 36.79 8.73
CA GLU A 394 12.62 37.74 8.07
C GLU A 394 14.00 37.75 8.73
#